data_AF-A0A0S7ZA20-F1
#
_entry.id   AF-A0A0S7ZA20-F1
#
_cell.length_a   1.000
_cell.length_b   1.000
_cell.length_c   1.000
_cell.angle_alpha   90.00
_cell.angle_beta   90.00
_cell.angle_gamma   90.00
#
_symmetry.space_group_name_H-M   'P 1'
#
loop_
_entity.id
_entity.type
_entity.pdbx_description
1 polymer ?
#
loop_
_entity_poly.entity_id
_entity_poly.type
_entity_poly.pdbx_seq_one_letter_code
_entity_poly.pdbx_strand_id
1 'polypeptide(L)'
;MRKIIFLCIALFLLGAILLHAQESVEQYLLSLKEPSKEDYIALLYEGSHENQVWAIAKLAEMAKEGDEEVFEALIFGLQQGTIFVKRQYNKVVNDFWDVRAASAYALGEMRDPKALPYLYDALRYDPDNHVRSEVAIAIGKIGEPEAIPFLARMIETSSAAGPDDALVLACVQALGEIGHHDGFVPLLEVIRGDFRRSIRYAARDSLKKIKW
;
A
#
# COMPACT_ATOMS: atom_id res chain seq x y z
N MET A 1 30.10 -51.70 -12.94
CA MET A 1 30.44 -50.79 -11.81
C MET A 1 30.54 -49.32 -12.22
N ARG A 2 31.34 -48.94 -13.24
CA ARG A 2 31.50 -47.54 -13.68
C ARG A 2 30.21 -46.80 -14.11
N LYS A 3 29.22 -47.49 -14.71
CA LYS A 3 27.93 -46.90 -15.10
C LYS A 3 27.01 -46.54 -13.92
N ILE A 4 27.09 -47.30 -12.82
CA ILE A 4 26.31 -47.05 -11.60
C ILE A 4 26.89 -45.84 -10.85
N ILE A 5 28.22 -45.72 -10.82
CA ILE A 5 28.91 -44.57 -10.23
C ILE A 5 28.56 -43.27 -10.99
N PHE A 6 28.49 -43.31 -12.32
CA PHE A 6 28.06 -42.16 -13.12
C PHE A 6 26.61 -41.74 -12.87
N LEU A 7 25.70 -42.71 -12.69
CA LEU A 7 24.29 -42.43 -12.38
C LEU A 7 24.11 -41.82 -10.98
N CYS A 8 24.88 -42.31 -9.99
CA CYS A 8 24.88 -41.75 -8.64
C CYS A 8 25.46 -40.33 -8.60
N ILE A 9 26.52 -40.04 -9.35
CA ILE A 9 27.09 -38.69 -9.46
C ILE A 9 26.12 -37.73 -10.19
N ALA A 10 25.42 -38.21 -11.22
CA ALA A 10 24.40 -37.42 -11.91
C ALA A 10 23.17 -37.12 -11.04
N LEU A 11 22.73 -38.08 -10.20
CA LEU A 11 21.67 -37.88 -9.19
C LEU A 11 22.12 -36.95 -8.06
N PHE A 12 23.40 -36.96 -7.68
CA PHE A 12 23.96 -36.04 -6.69
C PHE A 12 24.11 -34.61 -7.26
N LEU A 13 24.43 -34.49 -8.56
CA LEU A 13 24.47 -33.20 -9.26
C LEU A 13 23.06 -32.65 -9.51
N LEU A 14 22.08 -33.48 -9.89
CA LEU A 14 20.66 -33.06 -9.91
C LEU A 14 20.14 -32.71 -8.51
N GLY A 15 20.55 -33.47 -7.49
CA GLY A 15 20.24 -33.17 -6.09
C GLY A 15 20.91 -31.89 -5.58
N ALA A 16 22.10 -31.53 -6.08
CA ALA A 16 22.77 -30.27 -5.78
C ALA A 16 22.14 -29.08 -6.51
N ILE A 17 21.64 -29.29 -7.74
CA ILE A 17 20.85 -28.28 -8.47
C ILE A 17 19.48 -28.06 -7.80
N LEU A 18 18.90 -29.10 -7.19
CA LEU A 18 17.69 -29.00 -6.37
C LEU A 18 17.95 -28.47 -4.94
N LEU A 19 19.16 -28.63 -4.39
CA LEU A 19 19.57 -27.97 -3.14
C LEU A 19 19.92 -26.49 -3.34
N HIS A 20 20.12 -26.05 -4.58
CA HIS A 20 20.16 -24.63 -4.97
C HIS A 20 18.76 -24.08 -5.31
N ALA A 21 17.70 -24.89 -5.18
CA ALA A 21 16.33 -24.40 -5.28
C ALA A 21 15.86 -23.92 -3.90
N GLN A 22 15.66 -22.61 -3.80
CA GLN A 22 15.37 -21.82 -2.59
C GLN A 22 16.58 -21.50 -1.70
N GLU A 23 17.58 -20.81 -2.26
CA GLU A 23 18.00 -19.61 -1.51
C GLU A 23 16.73 -18.76 -1.35
N SER A 24 16.36 -18.41 -0.11
CA SER A 24 15.24 -17.51 0.10
C SER A 24 15.50 -16.24 -0.71
N VAL A 25 14.46 -15.61 -1.27
CA VAL A 25 14.63 -14.36 -2.02
C VAL A 25 15.40 -13.30 -1.19
N GLU A 26 15.38 -13.42 0.15
CA GLU A 26 16.28 -12.75 1.11
C GLU A 26 17.78 -12.98 0.87
N GLN A 27 18.21 -14.24 0.79
CA GLN A 27 19.62 -14.60 0.56
C GLN A 27 20.06 -14.13 -0.82
N TYR A 28 19.16 -14.22 -1.80
CA TYR A 28 19.41 -13.69 -3.14
C TYR A 28 19.67 -12.18 -3.11
N LEU A 29 18.82 -11.38 -2.46
CA LEU A 29 19.02 -9.92 -2.35
C LEU A 29 20.25 -9.53 -1.52
N LEU A 30 20.56 -10.28 -0.46
CA LEU A 30 21.77 -10.08 0.35
C LEU A 30 23.05 -10.38 -0.43
N SER A 31 22.97 -11.21 -1.46
CA SER A 31 24.10 -11.54 -2.36
C SER A 31 24.31 -10.49 -3.46
N LEU A 32 23.27 -9.72 -3.80
CA LEU A 32 23.34 -8.67 -4.81
C LEU A 32 24.04 -7.44 -4.24
N LYS A 33 25.02 -6.91 -4.99
CA LYS A 33 25.68 -5.64 -4.63
C LYS A 33 24.75 -4.44 -4.74
N GLU A 34 23.89 -4.44 -5.76
CA GLU A 34 22.92 -3.40 -6.08
C GLU A 34 21.68 -4.06 -6.68
N PRO A 35 20.65 -4.39 -5.87
CA PRO A 35 19.42 -4.99 -6.36
C PRO A 35 18.67 -4.04 -7.31
N SER A 36 18.14 -4.60 -8.38
CA SER A 36 17.29 -3.90 -9.34
C SER A 36 15.85 -3.78 -8.85
N LYS A 37 15.03 -2.96 -9.52
CA LYS A 37 13.61 -2.85 -9.18
C LYS A 37 12.89 -4.19 -9.41
N GLU A 38 13.30 -4.95 -10.41
CA GLU A 38 12.76 -6.27 -10.75
C GLU A 38 12.98 -7.27 -9.61
N ASP A 39 14.13 -7.19 -8.92
CA ASP A 39 14.42 -8.03 -7.77
C ASP A 39 13.49 -7.72 -6.58
N TYR A 40 13.21 -6.43 -6.34
CA TYR A 40 12.25 -6.02 -5.32
C TYR A 40 10.81 -6.35 -5.69
N ILE A 41 10.45 -6.28 -6.98
CA ILE A 41 9.13 -6.72 -7.47
C ILE A 41 8.95 -8.23 -7.24
N ALA A 42 9.95 -9.04 -7.58
CA ALA A 42 9.93 -10.48 -7.31
C ALA A 42 9.79 -10.76 -5.81
N LEU A 43 10.48 -9.97 -4.97
CA LEU A 43 10.38 -10.06 -3.53
C LEU A 43 8.98 -9.70 -2.99
N LEU A 44 8.30 -8.73 -3.59
CA LEU A 44 6.93 -8.38 -3.23
C LEU A 44 5.94 -9.50 -3.60
N TYR A 45 6.14 -10.18 -4.74
CA TYR A 45 5.27 -11.27 -5.17
C TYR A 45 5.48 -12.58 -4.39
N GLU A 46 6.74 -12.94 -4.11
CA GLU A 46 7.09 -14.29 -3.64
C GLU A 46 7.74 -14.33 -2.25
N GLY A 47 8.15 -13.17 -1.72
CA GLY A 47 8.86 -13.06 -0.46
C GLY A 47 8.02 -13.35 0.78
N SER A 48 8.71 -13.48 1.91
CA SER A 48 8.11 -13.49 3.25
C SER A 48 7.40 -12.15 3.53
N HIS A 49 6.56 -12.12 4.55
CA HIS A 49 5.88 -10.90 4.99
C HIS A 49 6.86 -9.72 5.21
N GLU A 50 7.93 -9.96 5.97
CA GLU A 50 8.96 -8.95 6.27
C GLU A 50 9.62 -8.41 4.99
N ASN A 51 9.88 -9.31 4.04
CA ASN A 51 10.45 -8.93 2.75
C ASN A 51 9.52 -8.10 1.90
N GLN A 52 8.23 -8.41 1.90
CA GLN A 52 7.27 -7.63 1.10
C GLN A 52 7.22 -6.18 1.58
N VAL A 53 7.19 -5.98 2.91
CA VAL A 53 7.25 -4.63 3.49
C VAL A 53 8.56 -3.92 3.10
N TRP A 54 9.69 -4.62 3.18
CA TRP A 54 10.99 -4.05 2.81
C TRP A 54 11.09 -3.74 1.31
N ALA A 55 10.59 -4.63 0.46
CA ALA A 55 10.53 -4.45 -0.99
C ALA A 55 9.71 -3.21 -1.34
N ILE A 56 8.53 -3.04 -0.75
CA ILE A 56 7.68 -1.88 -1.01
C ILE A 56 8.39 -0.58 -0.64
N ALA A 57 9.09 -0.53 0.51
CA ALA A 57 9.85 0.65 0.90
C ALA A 57 10.94 0.99 -0.13
N LYS A 58 11.66 -0.02 -0.64
CA LYS A 58 12.69 0.16 -1.66
C LYS A 58 12.11 0.54 -3.01
N LEU A 59 11.01 -0.08 -3.41
CA LEU A 59 10.27 0.27 -4.62
C LEU A 59 9.78 1.72 -4.54
N ALA A 60 9.29 2.19 -3.40
CA ALA A 60 8.87 3.58 -3.22
C ALA A 60 10.03 4.59 -3.40
N GLU A 61 11.24 4.25 -2.92
CA GLU A 61 12.44 5.08 -3.14
C GLU A 61 12.88 5.13 -4.61
N MET A 62 12.68 4.02 -5.34
CA MET A 62 13.08 3.87 -6.74
C MET A 62 12.00 4.31 -7.73
N ALA A 63 10.75 4.35 -7.28
CA ALA A 63 9.58 4.59 -8.10
C ALA A 63 9.64 5.98 -8.74
N LYS A 64 9.26 6.02 -10.01
CA LYS A 64 9.07 7.27 -10.75
C LYS A 64 7.62 7.29 -11.22
N GLU A 65 7.09 8.49 -11.39
CA GLU A 65 5.80 8.68 -12.02
C GLU A 65 5.79 7.99 -13.40
N GLY A 66 4.80 7.14 -13.65
CA GLY A 66 4.68 6.35 -14.88
C GLY A 66 5.48 5.04 -14.95
N ASP A 67 6.16 4.60 -13.88
CA ASP A 67 6.75 3.25 -13.83
C ASP A 67 5.66 2.18 -13.63
N GLU A 68 5.19 1.61 -14.74
CA GLU A 68 4.07 0.68 -14.80
C GLU A 68 4.34 -0.63 -14.03
N GLU A 69 5.58 -1.14 -14.06
CA GLU A 69 5.94 -2.37 -13.38
C GLU A 69 5.89 -2.21 -11.85
N VAL A 70 6.42 -1.09 -11.35
CA VAL A 70 6.36 -0.78 -9.91
C VAL A 70 4.92 -0.49 -9.50
N PHE A 71 4.17 0.24 -10.33
CA PHE A 71 2.76 0.52 -10.10
C PHE A 71 1.95 -0.77 -9.93
N GLU A 72 2.05 -1.72 -10.86
CA GLU A 72 1.33 -3.00 -10.79
C GLU A 72 1.71 -3.81 -9.56
N ALA A 73 2.99 -3.84 -9.21
CA ALA A 73 3.47 -4.54 -8.02
C ALA A 73 2.89 -3.94 -6.73
N LEU A 74 2.81 -2.60 -6.64
CA LEU A 74 2.20 -1.93 -5.49
C LEU A 74 0.68 -2.13 -5.44
N ILE A 75 -0.01 -2.19 -6.59
CA ILE A 75 -1.44 -2.57 -6.63
C ILE A 75 -1.62 -3.99 -6.09
N PHE A 76 -0.75 -4.93 -6.49
CA PHE A 76 -0.77 -6.27 -5.93
C PHE A 76 -0.61 -6.26 -4.41
N GLY A 77 0.37 -5.50 -3.89
CA GLY A 77 0.60 -5.32 -2.45
C GLY A 77 -0.63 -4.76 -1.72
N LEU A 78 -1.27 -3.73 -2.26
CA LEU A 78 -2.49 -3.11 -1.73
C LEU A 78 -3.67 -4.08 -1.67
N GLN A 79 -3.74 -5.02 -2.61
CA GLN A 79 -4.88 -5.91 -2.80
C GLN A 79 -4.68 -7.30 -2.17
N GLN A 80 -3.57 -7.53 -1.46
CA GLN A 80 -3.31 -8.81 -0.81
C GLN A 80 -4.30 -9.11 0.33
N GLY A 81 -4.79 -10.34 0.36
CA GLY A 81 -5.72 -10.82 1.39
C GLY A 81 -7.17 -10.33 1.20
N THR A 82 -7.38 -9.28 0.41
CA THR A 82 -8.71 -8.76 0.03
C THR A 82 -9.15 -9.28 -1.33
N ILE A 83 -8.38 -8.99 -2.40
CA ILE A 83 -8.65 -9.44 -3.78
C ILE A 83 -7.68 -10.56 -4.16
N PHE A 84 -6.38 -10.37 -3.93
CA PHE A 84 -5.37 -11.41 -4.16
C PHE A 84 -5.25 -12.30 -2.93
N VAL A 85 -6.03 -13.37 -2.90
CA VAL A 85 -6.13 -14.28 -1.75
C VAL A 85 -5.31 -15.54 -1.98
N LYS A 86 -4.24 -15.73 -1.19
CA LYS A 86 -3.49 -16.99 -1.09
C LYS A 86 -4.05 -17.82 0.06
N ARG A 87 -4.46 -19.05 -0.22
CA ARG A 87 -5.00 -19.97 0.80
C ARG A 87 -4.09 -21.15 1.04
N GLN A 88 -3.85 -21.47 2.32
CA GLN A 88 -3.25 -22.73 2.75
C GLN A 88 -4.12 -23.34 3.84
N TYR A 89 -4.47 -24.61 3.69
CA TYR A 89 -5.38 -25.30 4.62
C TYR A 89 -6.66 -24.50 4.93
N ASN A 90 -7.24 -23.91 3.88
CA ASN A 90 -8.44 -23.05 3.91
C ASN A 90 -8.29 -21.70 4.67
N LYS A 91 -7.10 -21.37 5.19
CA LYS A 91 -6.80 -20.07 5.81
C LYS A 91 -6.14 -19.13 4.81
N VAL A 92 -6.50 -17.85 4.85
CA VAL A 92 -5.78 -16.80 4.10
C VAL A 92 -4.43 -16.60 4.77
N VAL A 93 -3.35 -16.63 3.98
CA VAL A 93 -1.97 -16.56 4.50
C VAL A 93 -1.20 -15.31 4.05
N ASN A 94 -1.83 -14.45 3.26
CA ASN A 94 -1.25 -13.19 2.78
C ASN A 94 -2.16 -12.00 3.11
N ASP A 95 -2.84 -12.03 4.25
CA ASP A 95 -3.65 -10.92 4.74
C ASP A 95 -2.83 -10.10 5.75
N PHE A 96 -1.93 -9.29 5.20
CA PHE A 96 -1.02 -8.44 5.97
C PHE A 96 -1.42 -6.98 5.81
N TRP A 97 -1.95 -6.37 6.88
CA TRP A 97 -2.42 -4.99 6.85
C TRP A 97 -1.28 -3.99 6.58
N ASP A 98 -0.08 -4.28 7.08
CA ASP A 98 1.10 -3.43 6.93
C ASP A 98 1.68 -3.46 5.52
N VAL A 99 1.62 -4.60 4.82
CA VAL A 99 1.94 -4.70 3.38
C VAL A 99 0.98 -3.84 2.57
N ARG A 100 -0.32 -3.89 2.87
CA ARG A 100 -1.33 -3.06 2.18
C ARG A 100 -1.13 -1.57 2.47
N ALA A 101 -0.90 -1.21 3.74
CA ALA A 101 -0.64 0.18 4.14
C ALA A 101 0.65 0.73 3.49
N ALA A 102 1.75 -0.04 3.52
CA ALA A 102 2.99 0.35 2.86
C ALA A 102 2.79 0.55 1.35
N SER A 103 1.98 -0.31 0.71
CA SER A 103 1.66 -0.19 -0.71
C SER A 103 0.85 1.08 -1.00
N ALA A 104 -0.15 1.38 -0.18
CA ALA A 104 -0.92 2.62 -0.26
C ALA A 104 -0.01 3.85 -0.14
N TYR A 105 0.88 3.85 0.86
CA TYR A 105 1.88 4.91 1.05
C TYR A 105 2.74 5.10 -0.21
N ALA A 106 3.30 4.01 -0.76
CA ALA A 106 4.15 4.04 -1.93
C ALA A 106 3.42 4.57 -3.18
N LEU A 107 2.17 4.15 -3.41
CA LEU A 107 1.32 4.69 -4.48
C LEU A 107 1.07 6.20 -4.31
N GLY A 108 0.90 6.66 -3.07
CA GLY A 108 0.80 8.09 -2.75
C GLY A 108 2.07 8.87 -3.07
N GLU A 109 3.25 8.30 -2.81
CA GLU A 109 4.55 8.91 -3.15
C GLU A 109 4.80 8.96 -4.66
N MET A 110 4.27 7.99 -5.41
CA MET A 110 4.32 8.02 -6.88
C MET A 110 3.50 9.15 -7.49
N ARG A 111 2.44 9.59 -6.79
CA ARG A 111 1.52 10.66 -7.21
C ARG A 111 0.85 10.41 -8.58
N ASP A 112 0.75 9.16 -9.02
CA ASP A 112 0.09 8.80 -10.28
C ASP A 112 -1.43 8.66 -10.07
N PRO A 113 -2.27 9.49 -10.73
CA PRO A 113 -3.72 9.42 -10.62
C PRO A 113 -4.34 8.07 -11.02
N LYS A 114 -3.63 7.23 -11.78
CA LYS A 114 -4.08 5.86 -12.10
C LYS A 114 -4.29 5.00 -10.85
N ALA A 115 -3.67 5.35 -9.71
CA ALA A 115 -3.87 4.64 -8.44
C ALA A 115 -5.26 4.89 -7.84
N LEU A 116 -5.93 6.00 -8.18
CA LEU A 116 -7.14 6.47 -7.50
C LEU A 116 -8.28 5.45 -7.46
N PRO A 117 -8.63 4.73 -8.56
CA PRO A 117 -9.68 3.72 -8.49
C PRO A 117 -9.40 2.62 -7.45
N TYR A 118 -8.15 2.14 -7.38
CA TYR A 118 -7.73 1.12 -6.43
C TYR A 118 -7.71 1.63 -4.99
N LEU A 119 -7.26 2.88 -4.81
CA LEU A 119 -7.27 3.55 -3.51
C LEU A 119 -8.71 3.82 -3.04
N TYR A 120 -9.65 4.17 -3.92
CA TYR A 120 -11.06 4.34 -3.55
C TYR A 120 -11.69 3.03 -3.07
N ASP A 121 -11.37 1.92 -3.74
CA ASP A 121 -11.84 0.60 -3.32
C ASP A 121 -11.26 0.22 -1.94
N ALA A 122 -9.95 0.39 -1.73
CA ALA A 122 -9.32 0.13 -0.44
C ALA A 122 -9.87 1.05 0.67
N LEU A 123 -10.06 2.34 0.38
CA LEU A 123 -10.63 3.31 1.32
C LEU A 123 -12.05 2.90 1.77
N ARG A 124 -12.81 2.24 0.90
CA ARG A 124 -14.19 1.84 1.19
C ARG A 124 -14.30 0.46 1.84
N TYR A 125 -13.43 -0.47 1.46
CA TYR A 125 -13.63 -1.89 1.72
C TYR A 125 -12.51 -2.57 2.50
N ASP A 126 -11.37 -1.90 2.74
CA ASP A 126 -10.32 -2.53 3.53
C ASP A 126 -10.80 -2.83 4.96
N PRO A 127 -10.61 -4.07 5.45
CA PRO A 127 -11.04 -4.45 6.79
C PRO A 127 -10.28 -3.69 7.89
N ASP A 128 -9.08 -3.18 7.60
CA ASP A 128 -8.21 -2.55 8.58
C ASP A 128 -8.28 -1.00 8.51
N ASN A 129 -8.62 -0.38 9.64
CA ASN A 129 -8.76 1.09 9.74
C ASN A 129 -7.44 1.83 9.50
N HIS A 130 -6.30 1.22 9.83
CA HIS A 130 -4.99 1.83 9.60
C HIS A 130 -4.69 1.87 8.11
N VAL A 131 -4.97 0.79 7.37
CA VAL A 131 -4.86 0.79 5.90
C VAL A 131 -5.75 1.86 5.28
N ARG A 132 -7.02 1.96 5.69
CA ARG A 132 -7.93 3.01 5.18
C ARG A 132 -7.40 4.43 5.44
N SER A 133 -6.76 4.65 6.59
CA SER A 133 -6.16 5.95 6.93
C SER A 133 -4.98 6.28 6.03
N GLU A 134 -4.09 5.31 5.79
CA GLU A 134 -2.94 5.47 4.90
C GLU A 134 -3.38 5.70 3.45
N VAL A 135 -4.43 4.99 3.01
CA VAL A 135 -5.05 5.19 1.70
C VAL A 135 -5.61 6.61 1.55
N ALA A 136 -6.28 7.16 2.58
CA ALA A 136 -6.75 8.54 2.53
C ALA A 136 -5.59 9.55 2.40
N ILE A 137 -4.48 9.33 3.12
CA ILE A 137 -3.27 10.14 3.00
C ILE A 137 -2.69 10.04 1.58
N ALA A 138 -2.60 8.83 1.03
CA ALA A 138 -2.11 8.60 -0.33
C ALA A 138 -2.94 9.34 -1.39
N ILE A 139 -4.26 9.31 -1.27
CA ILE A 139 -5.18 10.08 -2.13
C ILE A 139 -4.89 11.58 -2.02
N GLY A 140 -4.66 12.08 -0.82
CA GLY A 140 -4.29 13.49 -0.60
C GLY A 140 -2.97 13.89 -1.25
N LYS A 141 -1.96 12.99 -1.24
CA LYS A 141 -0.66 13.22 -1.87
C LYS A 141 -0.75 13.26 -3.41
N ILE A 142 -1.57 12.39 -3.99
CA ILE A 142 -1.87 12.41 -5.43
C ILE A 142 -2.48 13.77 -5.79
N GLY A 143 -3.44 14.25 -5.00
CA GLY A 143 -3.85 15.65 -5.06
C GLY A 143 -4.92 15.99 -6.10
N GLU A 144 -5.57 14.98 -6.71
CA GLU A 144 -6.63 15.21 -7.69
C GLU A 144 -7.93 15.72 -7.02
N PRO A 145 -8.50 16.86 -7.46
CA PRO A 145 -9.75 17.40 -6.93
C PRO A 145 -10.93 16.42 -7.00
N GLU A 146 -10.97 15.53 -7.99
CA GLU A 146 -11.99 14.50 -8.18
C GLU A 146 -12.08 13.53 -7.00
N ALA A 147 -11.05 13.47 -6.14
CA ALA A 147 -11.05 12.65 -4.95
C ALA A 147 -11.85 13.25 -3.77
N ILE A 148 -12.15 14.56 -3.80
CA ILE A 148 -12.80 15.27 -2.70
C ILE A 148 -14.15 14.65 -2.29
N PRO A 149 -15.07 14.32 -3.22
CA PRO A 149 -16.34 13.71 -2.86
C PRO A 149 -16.18 12.35 -2.16
N PHE A 150 -15.13 11.60 -2.49
CA PHE A 150 -14.84 10.30 -1.86
C PHE A 150 -14.37 10.48 -0.43
N LEU A 151 -13.41 11.39 -0.19
CA LEU A 151 -12.92 11.71 1.15
C LEU A 151 -14.03 12.31 2.04
N ALA A 152 -14.86 13.20 1.49
CA ALA A 152 -16.00 13.79 2.20
C ALA A 152 -17.01 12.72 2.64
N ARG A 153 -17.37 11.79 1.75
CA ARG A 153 -18.26 10.68 2.08
C ARG A 153 -17.70 9.79 3.19
N MET A 154 -16.38 9.56 3.22
CA MET A 154 -15.77 8.78 4.30
C MET A 154 -15.88 9.49 5.65
N ILE A 155 -15.67 10.80 5.69
CA ILE A 155 -15.87 11.61 6.90
C ILE A 155 -17.31 11.51 7.43
N GLU A 156 -18.31 11.58 6.54
CA GLU A 156 -19.73 11.48 6.90
C GLU A 156 -20.09 10.10 7.45
N THR A 157 -19.61 9.04 6.80
CA THR A 157 -19.99 7.65 7.14
C THR A 157 -19.25 7.10 8.36
N SER A 158 -18.06 7.62 8.69
CA SER A 158 -17.23 7.12 9.79
C SER A 158 -17.72 7.47 11.20
N SER A 159 -18.77 8.30 11.36
CA SER A 159 -19.43 8.67 12.63
C SER A 159 -18.52 9.27 13.72
N ALA A 160 -18.96 10.39 14.29
CA ALA A 160 -18.19 11.20 15.23
C ALA A 160 -17.97 10.57 16.65
N ALA A 161 -18.46 9.36 16.89
CA ALA A 161 -18.40 8.67 18.19
C ALA A 161 -17.64 7.32 18.17
N GLY A 162 -16.98 6.95 17.07
CA GLY A 162 -16.35 5.63 16.87
C GLY A 162 -14.81 5.61 16.82
N PRO A 163 -14.19 4.41 16.70
CA PRO A 163 -12.74 4.20 16.52
C PRO A 163 -12.16 4.77 15.21
N ASP A 164 -12.97 5.47 14.41
CA ASP A 164 -12.61 5.99 13.09
C ASP A 164 -12.03 7.42 13.12
N ASP A 165 -11.75 7.98 14.30
CA ASP A 165 -11.16 9.32 14.43
C ASP A 165 -9.85 9.48 13.64
N ALA A 166 -9.04 8.41 13.55
CA ALA A 166 -7.81 8.41 12.78
C ALA A 166 -8.08 8.51 11.26
N LEU A 167 -9.09 7.79 10.77
CA LEU A 167 -9.50 7.82 9.37
C LEU A 167 -10.11 9.19 9.01
N VAL A 168 -10.97 9.73 9.88
CA VAL A 168 -11.54 11.08 9.69
C VAL A 168 -10.44 12.13 9.67
N LEU A 169 -9.47 12.05 10.59
CA LEU A 169 -8.31 12.93 10.61
C LEU A 169 -7.51 12.84 9.31
N ALA A 170 -7.24 11.62 8.82
CA ALA A 170 -6.53 11.40 7.57
C ALA A 170 -7.29 11.99 6.37
N CYS A 171 -8.60 11.79 6.27
CA CYS A 171 -9.43 12.38 5.22
C CYS A 171 -9.42 13.92 5.27
N VAL A 172 -9.52 14.49 6.47
CA VAL A 172 -9.45 15.95 6.68
C VAL A 172 -8.10 16.51 6.23
N GLN A 173 -7.01 15.85 6.60
CA GLN A 173 -5.67 16.24 6.17
C GLN A 173 -5.51 16.12 4.66
N ALA A 174 -5.99 15.02 4.06
CA ALA A 174 -5.95 14.79 2.62
C ALA A 174 -6.70 15.87 1.84
N LEU A 175 -7.88 16.30 2.29
CA LEU A 175 -8.59 17.44 1.71
C LEU A 175 -7.77 18.74 1.76
N GLY A 176 -7.03 18.94 2.85
CA GLY A 176 -6.10 20.07 2.98
C GLY A 176 -4.89 19.98 2.06
N GLU A 177 -4.33 18.78 1.85
CA GLU A 177 -3.22 18.55 0.92
C GLU A 177 -3.64 18.73 -0.55
N ILE A 178 -4.84 18.28 -0.93
CA ILE A 178 -5.43 18.56 -2.25
C ILE A 178 -5.55 20.09 -2.44
N GLY A 179 -6.01 20.80 -1.41
CA GLY A 179 -6.01 22.26 -1.38
C GLY A 179 -6.91 22.93 -2.43
N HIS A 180 -7.88 22.20 -2.99
CA HIS A 180 -8.85 22.72 -3.96
C HIS A 180 -10.07 23.33 -3.26
N HIS A 181 -10.70 24.35 -3.87
CA HIS A 181 -11.83 25.09 -3.29
C HIS A 181 -13.05 24.21 -2.97
N ASP A 182 -13.26 23.11 -3.69
CA ASP A 182 -14.33 22.15 -3.40
C ASP A 182 -14.17 21.48 -2.01
N GLY A 183 -12.96 21.47 -1.45
CA GLY A 183 -12.69 20.99 -0.09
C GLY A 183 -13.23 21.91 1.01
N PHE A 184 -13.67 23.13 0.66
CA PHE A 184 -14.13 24.12 1.64
C PHE A 184 -15.36 23.67 2.41
N VAL A 185 -16.37 23.15 1.70
CA VAL A 185 -17.64 22.74 2.32
C VAL A 185 -17.45 21.55 3.26
N PRO A 186 -16.81 20.44 2.84
CA PRO A 186 -16.56 19.31 3.75
C PRO A 186 -15.77 19.70 5.01
N LEU A 187 -14.72 20.52 4.87
CA LEU A 187 -13.93 20.96 6.02
C LEU A 187 -14.71 21.88 6.96
N LEU A 188 -15.59 22.74 6.42
CA LEU A 188 -16.46 23.59 7.23
C LEU A 188 -17.48 22.77 8.03
N GLU A 189 -18.04 21.72 7.42
CA GLU A 189 -18.94 20.79 8.08
C GLU A 189 -18.25 20.06 9.24
N VAL A 190 -17.00 19.62 9.05
CA VAL A 190 -16.20 19.03 10.15
C VAL A 190 -15.99 20.02 11.30
N ILE A 191 -15.73 21.30 11.00
CA ILE A 191 -15.53 22.32 12.05
C ILE A 191 -16.81 22.60 12.84
N ARG A 192 -17.98 22.54 12.18
CA ARG A 192 -19.29 22.80 12.80
C ARG A 192 -19.90 21.57 13.44
N GLY A 193 -19.52 20.38 12.99
CA GLY A 193 -20.00 19.10 13.46
C GLY A 193 -19.46 18.70 14.84
N ASP A 194 -19.99 17.59 15.35
CA ASP A 194 -19.64 17.07 16.67
C ASP A 194 -18.38 16.18 16.64
N PHE A 195 -17.34 16.60 15.94
CA PHE A 195 -16.07 15.87 15.88
C PHE A 195 -15.17 16.17 17.08
N ARG A 196 -14.20 15.29 17.37
CA ARG A 196 -13.20 15.59 18.40
C ARG A 196 -12.49 16.91 18.12
N ARG A 197 -12.07 17.57 19.21
CA ARG A 197 -11.41 18.89 19.14
C ARG A 197 -10.17 18.87 18.22
N SER A 198 -9.38 17.79 18.26
CA SER A 198 -8.22 17.60 17.39
C SER A 198 -8.58 17.60 15.91
N ILE A 199 -9.63 16.89 15.51
CA ILE A 199 -10.12 16.82 14.13
C ILE A 199 -10.60 18.19 13.67
N ARG A 200 -11.35 18.92 14.51
CA ARG A 200 -11.78 20.29 14.19
C ARG A 200 -10.63 21.26 14.03
N TYR A 201 -9.54 21.10 14.81
CA TYR A 201 -8.32 21.89 14.61
C TYR A 201 -7.63 21.55 13.29
N ALA A 202 -7.48 20.26 12.99
CA ALA A 202 -6.92 19.82 11.71
C ALA A 202 -7.73 20.33 10.51
N ALA A 203 -9.06 20.37 10.61
CA ALA A 203 -9.92 20.93 9.57
C ALA A 203 -9.69 22.44 9.39
N ARG A 204 -9.53 23.20 10.48
CA ARG A 204 -9.17 24.62 10.40
C ARG A 204 -7.80 24.84 9.76
N ASP A 205 -6.82 24.00 10.07
CA ASP A 205 -5.49 24.09 9.46
C ASP A 205 -5.53 23.71 7.98
N SER A 206 -6.33 22.71 7.62
CA SER A 206 -6.55 22.27 6.24
C SER A 206 -7.24 23.36 5.41
N LEU A 207 -8.20 24.12 5.98
CA LEU A 207 -8.82 25.26 5.30
C LEU A 207 -7.80 26.35 4.91
N LYS A 208 -6.72 26.53 5.67
CA LYS A 208 -5.68 27.52 5.33
C LYS A 208 -4.89 27.14 4.08
N LYS A 209 -4.92 25.85 3.70
CA LYS A 209 -4.24 25.32 2.50
C LYS A 209 -5.10 25.43 1.24
N ILE A 210 -6.41 25.70 1.37
CA ILE A 210 -7.31 25.84 0.22
C ILE A 210 -6.93 27.03 -0.64
N LYS A 211 -6.87 26.79 -1.96
CA LYS A 211 -6.66 27.77 -3.01
C LYS A 211 -7.99 28.05 -3.72
N TRP A 212 -8.19 29.31 -4.07
CA TRP A 212 -9.39 29.84 -4.75
C TRP A 212 -9.11 30.13 -6.22
#